data_AF-A0A8J2KAG0-F1
#
_entry.id   AF-A0A8J2KAG0-F1
#
_cell.length_a   1.000
_cell.length_b   1.000
_cell.length_c   1.000
_cell.angle_alpha   90.00
_cell.angle_beta   90.00
_cell.angle_gamma   90.00
#
_symmetry.space_group_name_H-M   'P 1'
#
loop_
_entity.id
_entity.type
_entity.pdbx_description
1 polymer ?
#
loop_
_entity_poly.entity_id
_entity_poly.type
_entity_poly.pdbx_seq_one_letter_code
_entity_poly.pdbx_strand_id
1 'polypeptide(L)'
;MSSLPWVIRDDNGAVPHMWLSVFKDWLERLQVVFDKEWKLGFLHKEGWSDEASADGILAFKLAVQTGHVDHPVDMTQLPGNRLIDSDGNINARAFYVYLTAWAWNDPLAYGATAANLKPEPRIWIHTPEDKELKIPKSAPIKYAEISYLLRTTRDDNEEQDKEYQILAFVQEVRRITTAFEARGLPVFPWGIPFRFYEQYLNLPMNSAIVIGVAGGMTAVVLFFSLGLKVRPVGVVVSIATITLAQIAGAIGWLGVGINALPVEIALLGVSLVIFSTVQLVVAFCCIPGEVTTRRAIAFTVVGPPCVQSLVSSQLSPSSPCTPIYIQTIVLAHWNLH
;
A
#
# COMPACT_ATOMS: atom_id res chain seq x y z
N MET A 1 -1.91 -3.81 -16.27
CA MET A 1 -3.00 -4.30 -15.40
C MET A 1 -3.76 -5.48 -16.01
N SER A 2 -3.96 -5.55 -17.34
CA SER A 2 -4.59 -6.70 -18.02
C SER A 2 -3.85 -8.04 -17.90
N SER A 3 -2.56 -8.03 -17.55
CA SER A 3 -1.74 -9.23 -17.33
C SER A 3 -1.83 -9.79 -15.91
N LEU A 4 -2.55 -9.14 -14.98
CA LEU A 4 -2.61 -9.58 -13.58
C LEU A 4 -3.65 -10.69 -13.43
N PRO A 5 -3.28 -11.89 -12.94
CA PRO A 5 -4.20 -13.01 -12.78
C PRO A 5 -5.23 -12.79 -11.65
N TRP A 6 -4.90 -11.94 -10.67
CA TRP A 6 -5.73 -11.71 -9.48
C TRP A 6 -6.83 -10.66 -9.66
N VAL A 7 -6.91 -9.98 -10.79
CA VAL A 7 -7.96 -8.97 -11.04
C VAL A 7 -9.21 -9.67 -11.57
N ILE A 8 -10.37 -9.42 -10.94
CA ILE A 8 -11.65 -9.92 -11.44
C ILE A 8 -11.90 -9.30 -12.81
N ARG A 9 -12.14 -10.17 -13.77
CA ARG A 9 -12.55 -9.81 -15.12
C ARG A 9 -14.06 -9.88 -15.22
N ASP A 10 -14.60 -9.04 -16.07
CA ASP A 10 -16.00 -9.11 -16.48
C ASP A 10 -16.28 -10.41 -17.24
N ASP A 11 -17.55 -10.75 -17.49
CA ASP A 11 -17.98 -12.00 -18.13
C ASP A 11 -17.34 -12.22 -19.51
N ASN A 12 -16.95 -11.12 -20.17
CA ASN A 12 -16.25 -11.11 -21.46
C ASN A 12 -14.72 -11.24 -21.34
N GLY A 13 -14.18 -11.45 -20.14
CA GLY A 13 -12.74 -11.51 -19.87
C GLY A 13 -12.03 -10.15 -19.92
N ALA A 14 -12.77 -9.05 -20.05
CA ALA A 14 -12.25 -7.69 -20.05
C ALA A 14 -11.97 -7.19 -18.61
N VAL A 15 -10.99 -6.30 -18.47
CA VAL A 15 -10.74 -5.58 -17.22
C VAL A 15 -11.80 -4.48 -17.08
N PRO A 16 -12.31 -4.18 -15.87
CA PRO A 16 -13.22 -3.06 -15.67
C PRO A 16 -12.70 -1.78 -16.32
N HIS A 17 -13.58 -1.11 -17.07
CA HIS A 17 -13.22 0.08 -17.83
C HIS A 17 -12.86 1.23 -16.90
N MET A 18 -11.74 1.90 -17.18
CA MET A 18 -11.36 3.14 -16.50
C MET A 18 -12.34 4.25 -16.89
N TRP A 19 -12.55 5.22 -15.98
CA TRP A 19 -13.35 6.42 -16.25
C TRP A 19 -12.97 7.13 -17.55
N LEU A 20 -11.67 7.20 -17.87
CA LEU A 20 -11.18 7.84 -19.10
C LEU A 20 -11.63 7.09 -20.36
N SER A 21 -11.73 5.75 -20.31
CA SER A 21 -12.24 4.94 -21.41
C SER A 21 -13.73 5.20 -21.62
N VAL A 22 -14.52 5.17 -20.55
CA VAL A 22 -15.97 5.43 -20.61
C VAL A 22 -16.26 6.86 -21.09
N PHE A 23 -15.48 7.83 -20.61
CA PHE A 23 -15.55 9.22 -21.03
C PHE A 23 -15.21 9.41 -22.51
N LYS A 24 -14.16 8.73 -23.00
CA LYS A 24 -13.80 8.72 -24.42
C LYS A 24 -14.94 8.12 -25.25
N ASP A 25 -15.48 6.97 -24.87
CA ASP A 25 -16.55 6.31 -25.62
C ASP A 25 -17.81 7.18 -25.70
N TRP A 26 -18.11 7.95 -24.65
CA TRP A 26 -19.21 8.93 -24.65
C TRP A 26 -18.98 10.06 -25.65
N LEU A 27 -17.77 10.66 -25.66
CA LEU A 27 -17.41 11.70 -26.63
C LEU A 27 -17.42 11.17 -28.07
N GLU A 28 -17.06 9.91 -28.28
CA GLU A 28 -17.06 9.29 -29.60
C GLU A 28 -18.48 9.14 -30.14
N ARG A 29 -19.42 8.69 -29.30
CA ARG A 29 -20.85 8.65 -29.65
C ARG A 29 -21.39 10.03 -30.03
N LEU A 30 -21.04 11.06 -29.25
CA LEU A 30 -21.44 12.44 -29.55
C LEU A 30 -20.85 12.96 -30.87
N GLN A 31 -19.58 12.64 -31.15
CA GLN A 31 -18.95 13.03 -32.42
C GLN A 31 -19.64 12.38 -33.62
N VAL A 32 -20.05 11.11 -33.51
CA VAL A 32 -20.78 10.41 -34.57
C VAL A 32 -22.14 11.04 -34.83
N VAL A 33 -22.87 11.40 -33.77
CA VAL A 33 -24.17 12.11 -33.89
C VAL A 33 -23.97 13.48 -34.55
N PHE A 34 -22.99 14.24 -34.08
CA PHE A 34 -22.63 15.54 -34.66
C PHE A 34 -22.31 15.45 -36.16
N ASP A 35 -21.41 14.53 -36.54
CA ASP A 35 -21.00 14.36 -37.94
C ASP A 35 -22.19 13.94 -38.84
N LYS A 36 -23.15 13.19 -38.30
CA LYS A 36 -24.38 12.79 -39.01
C LYS A 36 -25.33 13.98 -39.18
N GLU A 37 -25.63 14.71 -38.12
CA GLU A 37 -26.58 15.83 -38.15
C GLU A 37 -26.04 17.05 -38.91
N TRP A 38 -24.72 17.26 -38.87
CA TRP A 38 -24.06 18.26 -39.69
C TRP A 38 -24.22 17.98 -41.19
N LYS A 39 -24.13 16.71 -41.61
CA LYS A 39 -24.36 16.30 -43.01
C LYS A 39 -25.82 16.41 -43.44
N LEU A 40 -26.75 16.17 -42.52
CA LEU A 40 -28.19 16.31 -42.77
C LEU A 40 -28.65 17.77 -42.79
N GLY A 41 -27.83 18.69 -42.30
CA GLY A 41 -28.15 20.11 -42.25
C GLY A 41 -29.04 20.49 -41.06
N PHE A 42 -29.04 19.73 -39.97
CA PHE A 42 -29.72 20.13 -38.73
C PHE A 42 -28.84 21.02 -37.85
N LEU A 43 -27.52 20.98 -38.07
CA LEU A 43 -26.53 21.80 -37.37
C LEU A 43 -25.83 22.74 -38.37
N HIS A 44 -25.71 24.01 -38.01
CA HIS A 44 -25.15 25.07 -38.84
C HIS A 44 -24.23 25.98 -38.02
N LYS A 45 -23.44 26.85 -38.68
CA LYS A 45 -22.59 27.80 -37.95
C LYS A 45 -23.38 28.82 -37.13
N GLU A 46 -24.60 29.16 -37.59
CA GLU A 46 -25.48 30.10 -36.91
C GLU A 46 -26.24 29.47 -35.71
N GLY A 47 -26.21 28.14 -35.56
CA GLY A 47 -26.92 27.43 -34.50
C GLY A 47 -27.44 26.06 -34.95
N TRP A 48 -28.63 25.69 -34.53
CA TRP A 48 -29.27 24.42 -34.83
C TRP A 48 -30.72 24.62 -35.25
N SER A 49 -31.26 23.69 -36.03
CA SER A 49 -32.68 23.65 -36.39
C SER A 49 -33.51 22.96 -35.31
N ASP A 50 -34.84 23.05 -35.40
CA ASP A 50 -35.75 22.45 -34.43
C ASP A 50 -35.77 20.91 -34.52
N GLU A 51 -35.25 20.34 -35.60
CA GLU A 51 -35.14 18.89 -35.84
C GLU A 51 -33.83 18.27 -35.28
N ALA A 52 -32.94 19.08 -34.70
CA ALA A 52 -31.69 18.60 -34.11
C ALA A 52 -31.95 17.77 -32.84
N SER A 53 -31.19 16.67 -32.66
CA SER A 53 -31.33 15.86 -31.45
C SER A 53 -30.67 16.55 -30.25
N ALA A 54 -31.12 16.22 -29.04
CA ALA A 54 -30.52 16.72 -27.81
C ALA A 54 -29.00 16.41 -27.74
N ASP A 55 -28.59 15.20 -28.16
CA ASP A 55 -27.19 14.79 -28.22
C ASP A 55 -26.40 15.57 -29.29
N GLY A 56 -27.03 15.87 -30.43
CA GLY A 56 -26.44 16.71 -31.47
C GLY A 56 -26.23 18.16 -31.04
N ILE A 57 -27.22 18.74 -30.34
CA ILE A 57 -27.13 20.09 -29.75
C ILE A 57 -26.04 20.11 -28.67
N LEU A 58 -25.97 19.08 -27.81
CA LEU A 58 -24.91 18.95 -26.81
C LEU A 58 -23.52 18.85 -27.47
N ALA A 59 -23.37 17.99 -28.48
CA ALA A 59 -22.12 17.85 -29.22
C ALA A 59 -21.70 19.15 -29.91
N PHE A 60 -22.66 19.90 -30.47
CA PHE A 60 -22.43 21.24 -31.02
C PHE A 60 -21.92 22.21 -29.94
N LYS A 61 -22.59 22.27 -28.79
CA LYS A 61 -22.19 23.10 -27.65
C LYS A 61 -20.78 22.77 -27.17
N LEU A 62 -20.38 21.49 -27.18
CA LEU A 62 -19.03 21.08 -26.81
C LEU A 62 -18.01 21.43 -27.90
N ALA A 63 -18.33 21.24 -29.18
CA ALA A 63 -17.41 21.46 -30.29
C ALA A 63 -17.04 22.94 -30.49
N VAL A 64 -17.88 23.89 -30.05
CA VAL A 64 -17.57 25.34 -30.08
C VAL A 64 -16.70 25.81 -28.91
N GLN A 65 -16.41 24.95 -27.93
CA GLN A 65 -15.62 25.36 -26.75
C GLN A 65 -14.14 25.44 -27.08
N THR A 66 -13.52 26.57 -26.74
CA THR A 66 -12.08 26.78 -26.93
C THR A 66 -11.24 26.23 -25.77
N GLY A 67 -11.86 26.12 -24.58
CA GLY A 67 -11.20 25.77 -23.33
C GLY A 67 -10.48 26.92 -22.61
N HIS A 68 -10.48 28.13 -23.18
CA HIS A 68 -9.98 29.35 -22.54
C HIS A 68 -11.04 30.00 -21.64
N VAL A 69 -10.60 30.73 -20.61
CA VAL A 69 -11.52 31.41 -19.67
C VAL A 69 -12.04 32.73 -20.26
N ASP A 70 -11.19 33.46 -20.97
CA ASP A 70 -11.51 34.80 -21.49
C ASP A 70 -12.40 34.75 -22.75
N HIS A 71 -12.15 33.78 -23.62
CA HIS A 71 -12.90 33.55 -24.86
C HIS A 71 -13.39 32.10 -24.92
N PRO A 72 -14.41 31.72 -24.14
CA PRO A 72 -14.79 30.31 -23.96
C PRO A 72 -15.40 29.66 -25.20
N VAL A 73 -15.99 30.44 -26.11
CA VAL A 73 -16.76 29.96 -27.26
C VAL A 73 -16.24 30.61 -28.54
N ASP A 74 -16.06 29.79 -29.59
CA ASP A 74 -15.68 30.25 -30.93
C ASP A 74 -16.32 29.35 -32.00
N MET A 75 -17.32 29.90 -32.69
CA MET A 75 -18.06 29.20 -33.77
C MET A 75 -17.24 29.06 -35.05
N THR A 76 -16.17 29.84 -35.24
CA THR A 76 -15.36 29.78 -36.46
C THR A 76 -14.60 28.45 -36.58
N GLN A 77 -14.44 27.75 -35.46
CA GLN A 77 -13.77 26.46 -35.36
C GLN A 77 -14.57 25.33 -35.99
N LEU A 78 -15.88 25.50 -36.20
CA LEU A 78 -16.71 24.48 -36.84
C LEU A 78 -16.61 24.55 -38.39
N PRO A 79 -16.62 23.40 -39.09
CA PRO A 79 -16.66 22.02 -38.57
C PRO A 79 -15.26 21.41 -38.27
N GLY A 80 -14.19 22.21 -38.34
CA GLY A 80 -12.81 21.71 -38.26
C GLY A 80 -12.41 21.18 -36.88
N ASN A 81 -13.00 21.69 -35.80
CA ASN A 81 -12.74 21.22 -34.44
C ASN A 81 -13.52 19.93 -34.16
N ARG A 82 -12.81 18.91 -33.70
CA ARG A 82 -13.38 17.62 -33.32
C ARG A 82 -13.22 17.39 -31.81
N LEU A 83 -14.18 16.69 -31.22
CA LEU A 83 -14.15 16.27 -29.82
C LEU A 83 -13.06 15.20 -29.61
N ILE A 84 -12.95 14.28 -30.58
CA ILE A 84 -11.95 13.22 -30.66
C ILE A 84 -11.18 13.34 -31.97
N ASP A 85 -9.85 13.26 -31.86
CA ASP A 85 -8.92 13.31 -32.98
C ASP A 85 -8.91 11.98 -33.77
N SER A 86 -8.31 11.97 -34.97
CA SER A 86 -8.19 10.74 -35.80
C SER A 86 -7.45 9.60 -35.08
N ASP A 87 -6.56 9.95 -34.15
CA ASP A 87 -5.80 9.00 -33.34
C ASP A 87 -6.59 8.46 -32.13
N GLY A 88 -7.86 8.89 -31.98
CA GLY A 88 -8.71 8.49 -30.86
C GLY A 88 -8.36 9.20 -29.55
N ASN A 89 -7.64 10.32 -29.60
CA ASN A 89 -7.30 11.15 -28.44
C ASN A 89 -8.35 12.24 -28.24
N ILE A 90 -8.69 12.53 -26.99
CA ILE A 90 -9.60 13.61 -26.64
C ILE A 90 -8.89 14.94 -26.86
N ASN A 91 -9.57 15.93 -27.42
CA ASN A 91 -9.01 17.27 -27.61
C ASN A 91 -8.61 17.90 -26.26
N ALA A 92 -7.30 18.07 -26.06
CA ALA A 92 -6.73 18.54 -24.81
C ALA A 92 -7.14 19.98 -24.44
N ARG A 93 -7.49 20.82 -25.42
CA ARG A 93 -7.81 22.24 -25.18
C ARG A 93 -9.05 22.40 -24.31
N ALA A 94 -10.11 21.68 -24.66
CA ALA A 94 -11.41 21.75 -24.00
C ALA A 94 -11.70 20.55 -23.07
N PHE A 95 -10.69 19.71 -22.77
CA PHE A 95 -10.82 18.51 -21.94
C PHE A 95 -11.60 18.73 -20.63
N TYR A 96 -11.25 19.76 -19.86
CA TYR A 96 -11.92 20.05 -18.58
C TYR A 96 -13.34 20.62 -18.73
N VAL A 97 -13.68 21.14 -19.90
CA VAL A 97 -15.04 21.56 -20.24
C VAL A 97 -15.88 20.31 -20.54
N TYR A 98 -15.34 19.42 -21.37
CA TYR A 98 -15.96 18.13 -21.69
C TYR A 98 -16.18 17.26 -20.45
N LEU A 99 -15.22 17.27 -19.53
CA LEU A 99 -15.32 16.55 -18.26
C LEU A 99 -16.49 17.04 -17.40
N THR A 100 -16.73 18.36 -17.40
CA THR A 100 -17.84 18.98 -16.67
C THR A 100 -19.18 18.53 -17.27
N ALA A 101 -19.27 18.53 -18.60
CA ALA A 101 -20.46 18.07 -19.30
C ALA A 101 -20.72 16.57 -19.07
N TRP A 102 -19.70 15.72 -19.18
CA TRP A 102 -19.85 14.28 -18.99
C TRP A 102 -20.35 13.92 -17.58
N ALA A 103 -19.74 14.49 -16.53
CA ALA A 103 -20.05 14.15 -15.14
C ALA A 103 -21.53 14.39 -14.75
N TRP A 104 -22.20 15.35 -15.38
CA TRP A 104 -23.57 15.76 -15.05
C TRP A 104 -24.62 15.38 -16.09
N ASN A 105 -24.22 15.05 -17.32
CA ASN A 105 -25.14 14.63 -18.39
C ASN A 105 -25.15 13.11 -18.61
N ASP A 106 -24.15 12.40 -18.11
CA ASP A 106 -24.15 10.93 -18.03
C ASP A 106 -23.81 10.47 -16.59
N PRO A 107 -24.67 10.79 -15.60
CA PRO A 107 -24.39 10.49 -14.20
C PRO A 107 -24.34 8.98 -13.91
N LEU A 108 -25.02 8.16 -14.73
CA LEU A 108 -25.01 6.71 -14.59
C LEU A 108 -23.65 6.14 -14.99
N ALA A 109 -23.10 6.54 -16.15
CA ALA A 109 -21.78 6.11 -16.56
C ALA A 109 -20.69 6.67 -15.65
N TYR A 110 -20.80 7.93 -15.22
CA TYR A 110 -19.89 8.52 -14.23
C TYR A 110 -19.90 7.73 -12.92
N GLY A 111 -21.09 7.46 -12.37
CA GLY A 111 -21.26 6.69 -11.13
C GLY A 111 -20.71 5.27 -11.22
N ALA A 112 -20.90 4.59 -12.37
CA ALA A 112 -20.40 3.23 -12.59
C ALA A 112 -18.86 3.13 -12.56
N THR A 113 -18.15 4.22 -12.92
CA THR A 113 -16.68 4.21 -12.96
C THR A 113 -16.02 4.35 -11.59
N ALA A 114 -16.77 4.80 -10.57
CA ALA A 114 -16.25 5.10 -9.22
C ALA A 114 -14.96 5.95 -9.25
N ALA A 115 -14.87 6.91 -10.18
CA ALA A 115 -13.65 7.66 -10.47
C ALA A 115 -13.23 8.63 -9.35
N ASN A 116 -14.15 8.98 -8.43
CA ASN A 116 -13.94 9.90 -7.31
C ASN A 116 -13.08 11.14 -7.66
N LEU A 117 -13.44 11.83 -8.75
CA LEU A 117 -12.65 12.96 -9.25
C LEU A 117 -12.66 14.11 -8.23
N LYS A 118 -11.47 14.56 -7.81
CA LYS A 118 -11.31 15.73 -6.94
C LYS A 118 -10.34 16.76 -7.56
N PRO A 119 -10.68 18.07 -7.51
CA PRO A 119 -11.96 18.63 -7.09
C PRO A 119 -13.12 18.18 -7.99
N GLU A 120 -14.34 18.16 -7.45
CA GLU A 120 -15.51 17.72 -8.20
C GLU A 120 -15.79 18.65 -9.39
N PRO A 121 -16.16 18.09 -10.55
CA PRO A 121 -16.58 18.89 -11.69
C PRO A 121 -17.77 19.78 -11.34
N ARG A 122 -17.75 21.02 -11.84
CA ARG A 122 -18.84 21.98 -11.60
C ARG A 122 -20.16 21.44 -12.14
N ILE A 123 -21.27 21.73 -11.47
CA ILE A 123 -22.59 21.32 -11.94
C ILE A 123 -22.92 22.05 -13.24
N TRP A 124 -23.24 21.29 -14.28
CA TRP A 124 -23.79 21.82 -15.53
C TRP A 124 -24.65 20.75 -16.21
N ILE A 125 -25.96 20.97 -16.25
CA ILE A 125 -26.93 20.06 -16.85
C ILE A 125 -27.37 20.66 -18.18
N HIS A 126 -27.31 19.85 -19.23
CA HIS A 126 -27.72 20.25 -20.56
C HIS A 126 -29.25 20.30 -20.65
N THR A 127 -29.74 21.39 -21.24
CA THR A 127 -31.15 21.56 -21.61
C THR A 127 -31.17 21.95 -23.09
N PRO A 128 -31.88 21.21 -23.96
CA PRO A 128 -31.94 21.51 -25.41
C PRO A 128 -32.52 22.89 -25.73
N GLU A 129 -33.44 23.38 -24.89
CA GLU A 129 -34.11 24.67 -25.05
C GLU A 129 -33.20 25.85 -24.70
N ASP A 130 -32.16 25.61 -23.89
CA ASP A 130 -31.22 26.64 -23.49
C ASP A 130 -30.24 26.95 -24.63
N LYS A 131 -30.15 28.22 -25.03
CA LYS A 131 -29.23 28.69 -26.07
C LYS A 131 -27.87 29.13 -25.50
N GLU A 132 -27.66 29.06 -24.19
CA GLU A 132 -26.37 29.36 -23.59
C GLU A 132 -25.30 28.37 -24.06
N LEU A 133 -24.22 28.92 -24.64
CA LEU A 133 -23.07 28.16 -25.11
C LEU A 133 -21.96 28.11 -24.07
N LYS A 134 -22.07 28.85 -22.96
CA LYS A 134 -21.01 28.93 -21.97
C LYS A 134 -21.08 27.74 -21.03
N ILE A 135 -20.07 26.88 -21.08
CA ILE A 135 -19.94 25.75 -20.16
C ILE A 135 -18.88 26.09 -19.11
N PRO A 136 -19.17 25.96 -17.80
CA PRO A 136 -18.18 26.23 -16.78
C PRO A 136 -17.03 25.22 -16.88
N LYS A 137 -15.79 25.71 -16.94
CA LYS A 137 -14.60 24.85 -16.96
C LYS A 137 -14.36 24.20 -15.59
N SER A 138 -14.11 22.89 -15.56
CA SER A 138 -13.69 22.20 -14.34
C SER A 138 -12.30 22.66 -13.89
N ALA A 139 -12.05 22.60 -12.59
CA ALA A 139 -10.70 22.78 -12.07
C ALA A 139 -9.82 21.56 -12.46
N PRO A 140 -8.50 21.75 -12.60
CA PRO A 140 -7.60 20.64 -12.89
C PRO A 140 -7.74 19.50 -11.87
N ILE A 141 -7.85 18.27 -12.36
CA ILE A 141 -7.94 17.07 -11.52
C ILE A 141 -6.66 16.96 -10.69
N LYS A 142 -6.83 16.88 -9.37
CA LYS A 142 -5.75 16.63 -8.41
C LYS A 142 -5.72 15.16 -7.96
N TYR A 143 -6.87 14.49 -8.02
CA TYR A 143 -7.02 13.12 -7.58
C TYR A 143 -8.12 12.43 -8.38
N ALA A 144 -7.86 11.18 -8.76
CA ALA A 144 -8.79 10.30 -9.44
C ALA A 144 -8.48 8.86 -9.00
N GLU A 145 -9.53 8.08 -8.79
CA GLU A 145 -9.46 6.68 -8.41
C GLU A 145 -9.71 5.78 -9.60
N ILE A 146 -9.05 4.63 -9.60
CA ILE A 146 -9.31 3.54 -10.52
C ILE A 146 -9.53 2.30 -9.66
N SER A 147 -10.77 1.85 -9.61
CA SER A 147 -11.18 0.74 -8.74
C SER A 147 -11.00 -0.60 -9.45
N TYR A 148 -10.33 -1.53 -8.78
CA TYR A 148 -10.18 -2.92 -9.23
C TYR A 148 -10.65 -3.87 -8.14
N LEU A 149 -11.43 -4.88 -8.52
CA LEU A 149 -11.81 -5.96 -7.62
C LEU A 149 -10.81 -7.11 -7.75
N LEU A 150 -10.43 -7.68 -6.61
CA LEU A 150 -9.48 -8.77 -6.53
C LEU A 150 -10.20 -10.09 -6.37
N ARG A 151 -9.80 -11.08 -7.17
CA ARG A 151 -10.20 -12.47 -7.01
C ARG A 151 -9.18 -13.11 -6.07
N THR A 152 -9.63 -13.50 -4.88
CA THR A 152 -8.92 -14.51 -4.12
C THR A 152 -9.39 -15.87 -4.63
N THR A 153 -8.47 -16.74 -5.03
CA THR A 153 -8.80 -18.10 -5.43
C THR A 153 -9.46 -18.82 -4.25
N ARG A 154 -10.64 -19.38 -4.49
CA ARG A 154 -11.36 -20.27 -3.59
C ARG A 154 -10.95 -21.71 -3.86
N ASP A 155 -9.64 -21.95 -4.02
CA ASP A 155 -9.14 -23.30 -3.86
C ASP A 155 -8.83 -23.47 -2.38
N ASP A 156 -9.34 -24.54 -1.80
CA ASP A 156 -9.33 -24.85 -0.37
C ASP A 156 -7.93 -25.22 0.16
N ASN A 157 -6.88 -24.91 -0.60
CA ASN A 157 -5.50 -25.19 -0.24
C ASN A 157 -4.98 -24.06 0.66
N GLU A 158 -4.59 -24.48 1.86
CA GLU A 158 -3.83 -23.83 2.93
C GLU A 158 -3.79 -22.28 2.96
N GLU A 159 -4.21 -21.71 4.10
CA GLU A 159 -4.21 -20.27 4.39
C GLU A 159 -2.89 -19.55 4.03
N GLN A 160 -1.77 -20.28 4.11
CA GLN A 160 -0.42 -19.85 3.73
C GLN A 160 -0.29 -19.45 2.25
N ASP A 161 -0.97 -20.15 1.34
CA ASP A 161 -0.91 -19.91 -0.11
C ASP A 161 -1.64 -18.63 -0.51
N LYS A 162 -2.61 -18.19 0.30
CA LYS A 162 -3.35 -16.93 0.06
C LYS A 162 -2.50 -15.72 0.41
N GLU A 163 -1.74 -15.78 1.50
CA GLU A 163 -0.83 -14.71 1.90
C GLU A 163 0.26 -14.48 0.84
N TYR A 164 0.85 -15.56 0.32
CA TYR A 164 1.85 -15.47 -0.73
C TYR A 164 1.29 -14.82 -2.02
N GLN A 165 0.07 -15.20 -2.41
CA GLN A 165 -0.60 -14.59 -3.57
C GLN A 165 -0.88 -13.10 -3.36
N ILE A 166 -1.32 -12.69 -2.16
CA ILE A 166 -1.54 -11.28 -1.84
C ILE A 166 -0.23 -10.50 -1.85
N LEU A 167 0.85 -11.06 -1.29
CA LEU A 167 2.18 -10.43 -1.30
C LEU A 167 2.72 -10.26 -2.72
N ALA A 168 2.62 -11.29 -3.55
CA ALA A 168 3.00 -11.23 -4.96
C ALA A 168 2.20 -10.16 -5.72
N PHE A 169 0.89 -10.07 -5.45
CA PHE A 169 0.04 -9.03 -6.01
C PHE A 169 0.49 -7.63 -5.58
N VAL A 170 0.70 -7.40 -4.27
CA VAL A 170 1.13 -6.10 -3.74
C VAL A 170 2.47 -5.68 -4.36
N GLN A 171 3.42 -6.60 -4.45
CA GLN A 171 4.73 -6.36 -5.04
C GLN A 171 4.63 -5.98 -6.51
N GLU A 172 3.83 -6.68 -7.30
CA GLU A 172 3.68 -6.40 -8.73
C GLU A 172 2.96 -5.05 -8.97
N VAL A 173 1.92 -4.74 -8.19
CA VAL A 173 1.26 -3.43 -8.29
C VAL A 173 2.24 -2.31 -7.93
N ARG A 174 3.03 -2.45 -6.86
CA ARG A 174 4.06 -1.46 -6.51
C ARG A 174 5.11 -1.28 -7.60
N ARG A 175 5.52 -2.36 -8.26
CA ARG A 175 6.44 -2.29 -9.40
C ARG A 175 5.83 -1.49 -10.56
N ILE A 176 4.55 -1.71 -10.86
CA ILE A 176 3.84 -0.98 -11.90
C ILE A 176 3.71 0.50 -11.54
N THR A 177 3.27 0.84 -10.32
CA THR A 177 3.08 2.25 -9.92
C THR A 177 4.40 3.01 -9.92
N THR A 178 5.48 2.40 -9.42
CA THR A 178 6.82 3.01 -9.43
C THR A 178 7.30 3.27 -10.87
N ALA A 179 6.98 2.38 -11.82
CA ALA A 179 7.33 2.57 -13.23
C ALA A 179 6.57 3.72 -13.89
N PHE A 180 5.32 3.99 -13.47
CA PHE A 180 4.55 5.15 -13.93
C PHE A 180 4.98 6.44 -13.23
N GLU A 181 5.34 6.38 -11.96
CA GLU A 181 5.89 7.50 -11.20
C GLU A 181 7.21 7.98 -11.81
N ALA A 182 8.08 7.04 -12.23
CA ALA A 182 9.31 7.36 -12.96
C ALA A 182 9.06 8.04 -14.32
N ARG A 183 7.86 7.91 -14.90
CA ARG A 183 7.44 8.59 -16.15
C ARG A 183 6.77 9.93 -15.89
N GLY A 184 6.69 10.38 -14.63
CA GLY A 184 6.13 11.68 -14.24
C GLY A 184 4.63 11.65 -13.90
N LEU A 185 4.00 10.48 -13.80
CA LEU A 185 2.62 10.35 -13.33
C LEU A 185 2.62 9.84 -11.87
N PRO A 186 2.33 10.69 -10.86
CA PRO A 186 2.29 10.26 -9.48
C PRO A 186 1.09 9.33 -9.26
N VAL A 187 1.37 8.05 -9.03
CA VAL A 187 0.35 7.01 -8.80
C VAL A 187 0.73 6.23 -7.55
N PHE A 188 -0.24 6.01 -6.67
CA PHE A 188 -0.07 5.14 -5.50
C PHE A 188 -1.24 4.16 -5.40
N PRO A 189 -0.98 2.89 -5.03
CA PRO A 189 -2.03 1.95 -4.72
C PRO A 189 -2.60 2.22 -3.32
N TRP A 190 -3.89 1.94 -3.16
CA TRP A 190 -4.59 2.02 -1.88
C TRP A 190 -5.53 0.82 -1.73
N GLY A 191 -5.70 0.36 -0.49
CA GLY A 191 -6.60 -0.74 -0.15
C GLY A 191 -6.11 -1.53 1.05
N ILE A 192 -6.98 -2.45 1.52
CA ILE A 192 -6.68 -3.32 2.66
C ILE A 192 -5.39 -4.14 2.43
N PRO A 193 -5.15 -4.76 1.25
CA PRO A 193 -3.91 -5.49 1.02
C PRO A 193 -2.67 -4.63 1.19
N PHE A 194 -2.67 -3.41 0.65
CA PHE A 194 -1.52 -2.50 0.76
C PHE A 194 -1.29 -2.03 2.21
N ARG A 195 -2.35 -1.78 2.97
CA ARG A 195 -2.22 -1.31 4.35
C ARG A 195 -1.64 -2.37 5.29
N PHE A 196 -1.98 -3.64 5.11
CA PHE A 196 -1.58 -4.71 6.02
C PHE A 196 -0.43 -5.57 5.51
N TYR A 197 -0.36 -5.85 4.21
CA TYR A 197 0.62 -6.81 3.67
C TYR A 197 1.93 -6.15 3.23
N GLU A 198 1.94 -4.84 2.98
CA GLU A 198 3.13 -4.13 2.52
C GLU A 198 4.30 -4.20 3.51
N GLN A 199 4.01 -4.23 4.81
CA GLN A 199 5.04 -4.38 5.85
C GLN A 199 5.82 -5.71 5.76
N TYR A 200 5.20 -6.76 5.22
CA TYR A 200 5.82 -8.08 5.13
C TYR A 200 6.85 -8.18 4.00
N LEU A 201 6.78 -7.30 2.98
CA LEU A 201 7.73 -7.30 1.87
C LEU A 201 9.16 -7.02 2.32
N ASN A 202 9.33 -6.10 3.28
CA ASN A 202 10.65 -5.71 3.79
C ASN A 202 10.97 -6.34 5.15
N LEU A 203 10.04 -7.12 5.72
CA LEU A 203 10.20 -7.76 7.02
C LEU A 203 11.47 -8.63 7.14
N PRO A 204 11.85 -9.52 6.19
CA PRO A 204 13.04 -10.36 6.37
C PRO A 204 14.32 -9.54 6.43
N MET A 205 14.45 -8.51 5.59
CA MET A 205 15.61 -7.61 5.61
C MET A 205 15.64 -6.77 6.90
N ASN A 206 14.50 -6.16 7.25
CA ASN A 206 14.40 -5.31 8.43
C ASN A 206 14.64 -6.09 9.73
N SER A 207 14.10 -7.31 9.83
CA SER A 207 14.32 -8.19 10.98
C SER A 207 15.78 -8.62 11.12
N ALA A 208 16.45 -8.96 10.00
CA ALA A 208 17.88 -9.25 10.02
C ALA A 208 18.71 -8.05 10.50
N ILE A 209 18.36 -6.84 10.06
CA ILE A 209 19.01 -5.60 10.52
C ILE A 209 18.79 -5.40 12.01
N VAL A 210 17.56 -5.52 12.51
CA VAL A 210 17.22 -5.33 13.93
C VAL A 210 17.96 -6.34 14.81
N ILE A 211 17.94 -7.62 14.43
CA ILE A 211 18.68 -8.68 15.13
C ILE A 211 20.18 -8.39 15.12
N GLY A 212 20.74 -7.99 13.97
CA GLY A 212 22.17 -7.67 13.84
C GLY A 212 22.59 -6.50 14.71
N VAL A 213 21.81 -5.41 14.73
CA VAL A 213 22.07 -4.24 15.57
C VAL A 213 21.93 -4.58 17.06
N ALA A 214 20.88 -5.30 17.44
CA ALA A 214 20.66 -5.73 18.83
C ALA A 214 21.79 -6.66 19.33
N GLY A 215 22.20 -7.62 18.50
CA GLY A 215 23.33 -8.51 18.79
C GLY A 215 24.65 -7.75 18.91
N GLY A 216 24.92 -6.82 17.99
CA GLY A 216 26.11 -5.96 18.02
C GLY A 216 26.17 -5.09 19.28
N MET A 217 25.07 -4.42 19.61
CA MET A 217 24.98 -3.61 20.84
C MET A 217 25.18 -4.46 22.09
N THR A 218 24.59 -5.65 22.14
CA THR A 218 24.76 -6.57 23.27
C THR A 218 26.22 -6.99 23.42
N ALA A 219 26.91 -7.31 22.32
CA ALA A 219 28.33 -7.67 22.36
C ALA A 219 29.21 -6.52 22.90
N VAL A 220 28.91 -5.27 22.51
CA VAL A 220 29.62 -4.08 22.99
C VAL A 220 29.40 -3.89 24.50
N VAL A 221 28.16 -3.98 24.98
CA VAL A 221 27.84 -3.87 26.41
C VAL A 221 28.54 -4.95 27.23
N LEU A 222 28.55 -6.19 26.74
CA LEU A 222 29.24 -7.31 27.38
C LEU A 222 30.76 -7.11 27.41
N PHE A 223 31.33 -6.53 26.35
CA PHE A 223 32.76 -6.26 26.27
C PHE A 223 33.24 -5.29 27.35
N PHE A 224 32.49 -4.20 27.57
CA PHE A 224 32.80 -3.27 28.66
C PHE A 224 32.51 -3.87 30.04
N SER A 225 31.37 -4.57 30.20
CA SER A 225 30.95 -5.12 31.49
C SER A 225 31.85 -6.26 32.00
N LEU A 226 32.44 -7.05 31.09
CA LEU A 226 33.31 -8.19 31.43
C LEU A 226 34.80 -7.83 31.49
N GLY A 227 35.11 -6.54 31.61
CA GLY A 227 36.48 -6.04 31.80
C GLY A 227 37.37 -6.16 30.57
N LEU A 228 36.83 -5.85 29.37
CA LEU A 228 37.55 -5.82 28.09
C LEU A 228 38.13 -7.16 27.64
N LYS A 229 37.60 -8.29 28.16
CA LYS A 229 38.04 -9.64 27.81
C LYS A 229 37.22 -10.20 26.65
N VAL A 230 37.87 -10.48 25.51
CA VAL A 230 37.20 -11.02 24.31
C VAL A 230 36.69 -12.46 24.46
N ARG A 231 37.39 -13.31 25.22
CA ARG A 231 37.04 -14.73 25.38
C ARG A 231 35.67 -14.95 26.05
N PRO A 232 35.36 -14.38 27.23
CA PRO A 232 34.06 -14.58 27.86
C PRO A 232 32.91 -13.96 27.04
N VAL A 233 33.15 -12.81 26.39
CA VAL A 233 32.17 -12.20 25.48
C VAL A 233 31.86 -13.13 24.30
N GLY A 234 32.90 -13.71 23.68
CA GLY A 234 32.75 -14.66 22.59
C GLY A 234 31.94 -15.90 22.99
N VAL A 235 32.12 -16.41 24.22
CA VAL A 235 31.31 -17.52 24.73
C VAL A 235 29.83 -17.12 24.82
N VAL A 236 29.51 -15.99 25.44
CA VAL A 236 28.10 -15.52 25.58
C VAL A 236 27.45 -15.28 24.22
N VAL A 237 28.14 -14.59 23.30
CA VAL A 237 27.62 -14.29 21.95
C VAL A 237 27.43 -15.55 21.12
N SER A 238 28.34 -16.53 21.23
CA SER A 238 28.20 -17.81 20.52
C SER A 238 26.97 -18.59 21.00
N ILE A 239 26.73 -18.66 22.31
CA ILE A 239 25.56 -19.31 22.90
C ILE A 239 24.28 -18.58 22.44
N ALA A 240 24.25 -17.25 22.51
CA ALA A 240 23.11 -16.45 22.06
C ALA A 240 22.79 -16.69 20.57
N THR A 241 23.81 -16.77 19.72
CA THR A 241 23.64 -17.02 18.27
C THR A 241 23.08 -18.42 18.01
N ILE A 242 23.58 -19.44 18.73
CA ILE A 242 23.08 -20.81 18.64
C ILE A 242 21.62 -20.87 19.09
N THR A 243 21.28 -20.23 20.20
CA THR A 243 19.89 -20.15 20.70
C THR A 243 18.97 -19.47 19.71
N LEU A 244 19.40 -18.37 19.10
CA LEU A 244 18.61 -17.69 18.06
C LEU A 244 18.33 -18.62 16.88
N ALA A 245 19.35 -19.35 16.41
CA ALA A 245 19.20 -20.34 15.34
C ALA A 245 18.25 -21.49 15.74
N GLN A 246 18.29 -21.94 16.99
CA GLN A 246 17.37 -22.95 17.52
C GLN A 246 15.92 -22.45 17.55
N ILE A 247 15.68 -21.23 18.04
CA ILE A 247 14.33 -20.64 18.08
C ILE A 247 13.81 -20.43 16.66
N ALA A 248 14.62 -19.89 15.75
CA ALA A 248 14.25 -19.72 14.34
C ALA A 248 13.93 -21.07 13.66
N GLY A 249 14.73 -22.11 13.92
CA GLY A 249 14.47 -23.46 13.44
C GLY A 249 13.18 -24.06 14.00
N ALA A 250 12.87 -23.82 15.29
CA ALA A 250 11.63 -24.25 15.91
C ALA A 250 10.40 -23.54 15.34
N ILE A 251 10.47 -22.23 15.12
CA ILE A 251 9.41 -21.44 14.47
C ILE A 251 9.13 -21.98 13.06
N GLY A 252 10.19 -22.26 12.28
CA GLY A 252 10.07 -22.84 10.95
C GLY A 252 9.51 -24.26 10.97
N TRP A 253 9.91 -25.09 11.92
CA TRP A 253 9.40 -26.46 12.07
C TRP A 253 7.92 -26.51 12.48
N LEU A 254 7.47 -25.56 13.30
CA LEU A 254 6.06 -25.41 13.68
C LEU A 254 5.19 -24.82 12.57
N GLY A 255 5.77 -24.42 11.43
CA GLY A 255 5.03 -23.82 10.32
C GLY A 255 4.44 -22.45 10.65
N VAL A 256 5.00 -21.73 11.64
CA VAL A 256 4.51 -20.39 12.00
C VAL A 256 5.02 -19.38 10.97
N GLY A 257 4.10 -18.68 10.31
CA GLY A 257 4.42 -17.62 9.36
C GLY A 257 5.35 -16.55 9.96
N ILE A 258 6.36 -16.11 9.20
CA ILE A 258 7.29 -15.08 9.65
C ILE A 258 6.56 -13.74 9.71
N ASN A 259 6.16 -13.35 10.92
CA ASN A 259 5.59 -12.06 11.25
C ASN A 259 6.54 -11.30 12.20
N ALA A 260 6.24 -10.03 12.50
CA ALA A 260 6.96 -9.26 13.50
C ALA A 260 6.90 -9.93 14.89
N LEU A 261 5.79 -10.59 15.22
CA LEU A 261 5.58 -11.25 16.52
C LEU A 261 6.57 -12.40 16.81
N PRO A 262 6.77 -13.40 15.92
CA PRO A 262 7.83 -14.41 16.11
C PRO A 262 9.23 -13.83 16.29
N VAL A 263 9.57 -12.74 15.58
CA VAL A 263 10.87 -12.07 15.72
C VAL A 263 11.02 -11.46 17.12
N GLU A 264 9.98 -10.82 17.64
CA GLU A 264 9.95 -10.25 18.99
C GLU A 264 10.07 -11.34 20.07
N ILE A 265 9.31 -12.42 19.94
CA ILE A 265 9.37 -13.56 20.86
C ILE A 265 10.77 -14.20 20.85
N ALA A 266 11.41 -14.29 19.68
CA ALA A 266 12.78 -14.80 19.57
C ALA A 266 13.79 -13.90 20.30
N LEU A 267 13.67 -12.57 20.17
CA LEU A 267 14.52 -11.62 20.87
C LEU A 267 14.36 -11.71 22.40
N LEU A 268 13.12 -11.85 22.88
CA LEU A 268 12.84 -12.05 24.30
C LEU A 268 13.43 -13.37 24.81
N GLY A 269 13.28 -14.46 24.05
CA GLY A 269 13.85 -15.76 24.37
C GLY A 269 15.38 -15.74 24.46
N VAL A 270 16.04 -15.10 23.49
CA VAL A 270 17.51 -14.93 23.49
C VAL A 270 17.96 -14.10 24.69
N SER A 271 17.20 -13.06 25.06
CA SER A 271 17.53 -12.20 26.20
C SER A 271 17.55 -12.98 27.53
N LEU A 272 16.61 -13.90 27.74
CA LEU A 272 16.59 -14.78 28.93
C LEU A 272 17.80 -15.72 28.99
N VAL A 273 18.23 -16.24 27.84
CA VAL A 273 19.43 -17.10 27.76
C VAL A 273 20.70 -16.30 28.03
N ILE A 274 20.81 -15.08 27.50
CA ILE A 274 21.96 -14.19 27.76
C ILE A 274 22.05 -13.88 29.26
N PHE A 275 20.94 -13.55 29.91
CA PHE A 275 20.91 -13.28 31.35
C PHE A 275 21.52 -14.43 32.17
N SER A 276 21.09 -15.66 31.91
CA SER A 276 21.58 -16.84 32.63
C SER A 276 23.05 -17.16 32.29
N THR A 277 23.43 -17.00 31.02
CA THR A 277 24.78 -17.29 30.54
C THR A 277 25.81 -16.31 31.11
N VAL A 278 25.47 -15.02 31.19
CA VAL A 278 26.36 -14.00 31.75
C VAL A 278 26.67 -14.27 33.22
N GLN A 279 25.68 -14.63 34.03
CA GLN A 279 25.89 -14.96 35.44
C GLN A 279 26.87 -16.13 35.62
N LEU A 280 26.71 -17.19 34.81
CA LEU A 280 27.58 -18.36 34.83
C LEU A 280 29.02 -18.00 34.41
N VAL A 281 29.16 -17.19 33.35
CA VAL A 281 30.47 -16.76 32.83
C VAL A 281 31.19 -15.84 33.81
N VAL A 282 30.47 -14.93 34.46
CA VAL A 282 31.02 -14.06 35.51
C VAL A 282 31.49 -14.89 36.70
N ALA A 283 30.67 -15.83 37.20
CA ALA A 283 31.08 -16.72 38.30
C ALA A 283 32.33 -17.53 37.93
N PHE A 284 32.37 -18.11 36.72
CA PHE A 284 33.55 -18.81 36.23
C PHE A 284 34.79 -17.90 36.21
N CYS A 285 34.65 -16.64 35.80
CA CYS A 285 35.75 -15.68 35.70
C CYS A 285 36.26 -15.18 37.07
N CYS A 286 35.40 -15.13 38.09
CA CYS A 286 35.76 -14.67 39.43
C CYS A 286 36.37 -15.77 40.32
N ILE A 287 36.08 -17.05 40.07
CA ILE A 287 36.60 -18.16 40.87
C ILE A 287 38.04 -18.49 40.44
N PRO A 288 39.03 -18.44 41.35
CA PRO A 288 40.40 -18.88 41.08
C PRO A 288 40.51 -20.42 41.11
N GLY A 289 41.50 -20.98 40.41
CA GLY A 289 41.81 -22.42 40.45
C GLY A 289 41.82 -23.11 39.09
N GLU A 290 41.85 -24.44 39.12
CA GLU A 290 41.83 -25.28 37.92
C GLU A 290 40.48 -25.16 37.18
N VAL A 291 40.49 -25.38 35.86
CA VAL A 291 39.29 -25.27 35.00
C VAL A 291 38.17 -26.19 35.48
N THR A 292 38.49 -27.40 35.91
CA THR A 292 37.55 -28.42 36.41
C THR A 292 36.85 -27.95 37.69
N THR A 293 37.63 -27.48 38.67
CA THR A 293 37.15 -26.92 39.94
C THR A 293 36.29 -25.67 39.71
N ARG A 294 36.75 -24.76 38.84
CA ARG A 294 36.02 -23.51 38.52
C ARG A 294 34.65 -23.79 37.89
N ARG A 295 34.56 -24.76 36.99
CA ARG A 295 33.29 -25.17 36.36
C ARG A 295 32.31 -25.74 37.39
N ALA A 296 32.79 -26.63 38.26
CA ALA A 296 31.95 -27.26 39.29
C ALA A 296 31.40 -26.21 40.27
N ILE A 297 32.26 -25.36 40.82
CA ILE A 297 31.85 -24.35 41.81
C ILE A 297 30.93 -23.30 41.16
N ALA A 298 31.24 -22.81 39.95
CA ALA A 298 30.39 -21.84 39.26
C ALA A 298 28.97 -22.38 39.02
N PHE A 299 28.86 -23.65 38.62
CA PHE A 299 27.58 -24.29 38.40
C PHE A 299 26.80 -24.52 39.70
N THR A 300 27.46 -24.95 40.78
CA THR A 300 26.80 -25.14 42.08
C THR A 300 26.26 -23.83 42.66
N VAL A 301 26.97 -22.72 42.47
CA VAL A 301 26.56 -21.41 43.01
C VAL A 301 25.47 -20.75 42.15
N VAL A 302 25.61 -20.77 40.82
CA VAL A 302 24.74 -20.01 39.90
C VAL A 302 23.62 -20.86 39.28
N GLY A 303 23.79 -22.17 39.20
CA GLY A 303 22.83 -23.08 38.59
C GLY A 303 21.45 -23.04 39.25
N PRO A 304 21.33 -23.26 40.58
CA PRO A 304 20.04 -23.24 41.28
C PRO A 304 19.23 -21.95 41.10
N PRO A 305 19.77 -20.72 41.31
CA PRO A 305 19.00 -19.49 41.11
C PRO A 305 18.62 -19.25 39.64
N CYS A 306 19.44 -19.68 38.66
CA CYS A 306 19.08 -19.60 37.24
C CYS A 306 17.88 -20.51 36.91
N VAL A 307 17.91 -21.75 37.39
CA VAL A 307 16.80 -22.71 37.18
C VAL A 307 15.53 -22.22 37.86
N GLN A 308 15.62 -21.71 39.08
CA GLN A 308 14.47 -21.14 39.78
C GLN A 308 13.89 -19.93 39.02
N SER A 309 14.75 -19.06 38.49
CA SER A 309 14.33 -17.91 37.69
C SER A 309 13.60 -18.35 36.42
N LEU A 310 14.13 -19.35 35.70
CA LEU A 310 13.49 -19.90 34.50
C LEU A 310 12.13 -20.52 34.83
N VAL A 311 12.06 -21.36 35.86
CA VAL A 311 10.82 -22.01 36.31
C VAL A 311 9.78 -20.96 36.72
N SER A 312 10.18 -19.90 37.44
CA SER A 312 9.28 -18.82 37.82
C SER A 312 8.72 -18.06 36.61
N SER A 313 9.56 -17.78 35.61
CA SER A 313 9.15 -17.10 34.37
C SER A 313 8.14 -17.90 33.54
N GLN A 314 8.19 -19.24 33.62
CA GLN A 314 7.30 -20.16 32.91
C GLN A 314 6.03 -20.49 33.71
N LEU A 315 6.10 -20.47 35.05
CA LEU A 315 4.93 -20.67 35.90
C LEU A 315 4.07 -19.40 36.04
N SER A 316 4.67 -18.21 35.96
CA SER A 316 3.92 -16.95 35.99
C SER A 316 2.86 -16.81 34.87
N PRO A 317 3.06 -17.29 33.62
CA PRO A 317 2.03 -17.28 32.58
C PRO A 317 0.96 -18.38 32.70
N SER A 318 0.96 -19.21 33.76
CA SER A 318 -0.09 -20.25 33.95
C SER A 318 -1.44 -19.72 34.45
N SER A 319 -1.65 -18.40 34.49
CA SER A 319 -2.99 -17.79 34.53
C SER A 319 -3.42 -17.42 33.11
N PRO A 320 -4.25 -18.24 32.43
CA PRO A 320 -4.54 -18.10 31.00
C PRO A 320 -5.60 -17.02 30.70
N CYS A 321 -5.60 -15.90 31.42
CA CYS A 321 -6.55 -14.79 31.26
C CYS A 321 -5.97 -13.49 31.85
N THR A 322 -4.94 -12.92 31.24
CA THR A 322 -4.68 -11.48 31.40
C THR A 322 -3.86 -11.02 30.19
N PRO A 323 -4.28 -9.97 29.47
CA PRO A 323 -3.51 -9.47 28.35
C PRO A 323 -2.13 -9.04 28.87
N ILE A 324 -1.11 -9.42 28.12
CA ILE A 324 0.28 -8.98 28.31
C ILE A 324 0.25 -7.45 28.25
N TYR A 325 0.14 -6.80 29.41
CA TYR A 325 0.55 -5.41 29.53
C TYR A 325 2.06 -5.44 29.42
N ILE A 326 2.54 -5.08 28.22
CA ILE A 326 3.88 -4.54 28.03
C ILE A 326 4.05 -3.50 29.13
N GLN A 327 4.82 -3.85 30.17
CA GLN A 327 5.35 -2.88 31.12
C GLN A 327 6.29 -1.99 30.30
N THR A 328 5.67 -1.01 29.67
CA THR A 328 6.32 0.18 29.17
C THR A 328 7.06 0.73 30.38
N ILE A 329 8.39 0.67 30.33
CA ILE A 329 9.26 1.47 31.19
C ILE A 329 8.94 2.92 30.85
N VAL A 330 7.86 3.44 31.44
CA VAL A 330 7.61 4.86 31.56
C VAL A 330 8.54 5.31 32.67
N LEU A 331 9.65 5.90 32.25
CA LEU A 331 10.48 6.79 33.05
C LEU A 331 9.57 7.85 33.69
N ALA A 332 9.05 7.56 34.89
CA ALA A 332 8.38 8.55 35.72
C ALA A 332 9.47 9.31 36.49
N HIS A 333 9.88 10.41 35.86
CA HIS A 333 10.15 11.70 36.48
C HIS A 333 10.78 11.72 37.88
N TRP A 334 12.02 12.20 37.90
CA TRP A 334 12.53 13.05 38.98
C TRP A 334 11.48 14.08 39.39
N ASN A 335 11.17 14.15 40.69
CA ASN A 335 10.75 15.38 41.34
C ASN A 335 11.18 15.37 42.82
N LEU A 336 12.20 16.21 43.06
CA LEU A 336 12.41 17.11 44.19
C LEU A 336 11.57 16.87 45.47
N HIS A 337 12.31 16.60 46.55
CA HIS A 337 12.19 17.38 47.77
C HIS A 337 13.54 18.05 48.08
#